data_AF-A0A3P9Q359-F1
#
_entry.id   AF-A0A3P9Q359-F1
#
_cell.length_a   1.000
_cell.length_b   1.000
_cell.length_c   1.000
_cell.angle_alpha   90.00
_cell.angle_beta   90.00
_cell.angle_gamma   90.00
#
_symmetry.space_group_name_H-M   'P 1'
#
loop_
_entity.id
_entity.type
_entity.pdbx_description
1 polymer ?
#
loop_
_entity_poly.entity_id
_entity_poly.type
_entity_poly.pdbx_seq_one_letter_code
_entity_poly.pdbx_strand_id
1 'polypeptide(L)'
;MLFNEEMIRKMLPRAYLRKHVAHQMYVSLTYFTNLVPEMAEYVYKDGTAKSLMSLTGTIPVVFSGKTYNIPICVWIQQNYPNSPPICYVKPTREMTVVKGKYIASDGEVTIPYLKDWKKVKKKKRKVIFN
;
A
#
# COMPACT_ATOMS: atom_id res chain seq x y z
N MET A 1 14.10 -13.84 1.00
CA MET A 1 13.29 -12.72 0.47
C MET A 1 14.23 -11.70 -0.13
N LEU A 2 13.88 -11.11 -1.27
CA LEU A 2 14.73 -10.13 -1.97
C LEU A 2 14.92 -8.82 -1.20
N PHE A 3 13.99 -8.49 -0.30
CA PHE A 3 14.00 -7.26 0.49
C PHE A 3 14.01 -7.58 1.98
N ASN A 4 14.90 -6.93 2.72
CA ASN A 4 14.89 -6.93 4.19
C ASN A 4 14.36 -5.59 4.71
N GLU A 5 13.95 -5.56 5.98
CA GLU A 5 13.34 -4.37 6.60
C GLU A 5 14.26 -3.13 6.56
N GLU A 6 15.57 -3.33 6.78
CA GLU A 6 16.59 -2.25 6.74
C GLU A 6 16.71 -1.62 5.34
N MET A 7 16.69 -2.42 4.28
CA MET A 7 16.71 -1.96 2.89
C MET A 7 15.48 -1.11 2.59
N ILE A 8 14.29 -1.61 2.92
CA ILE A 8 13.02 -0.88 2.72
C ILE A 8 13.06 0.45 3.49
N ARG A 9 13.58 0.44 4.73
CA ARG A 9 13.73 1.65 5.54
C ARG A 9 14.64 2.69 4.89
N LYS A 10 15.71 2.26 4.20
CA LYS A 10 16.64 3.14 3.49
C LYS A 10 16.03 3.74 2.21
N MET A 11 15.13 3.02 1.54
CA MET A 11 14.41 3.52 0.35
C MET A 11 13.46 4.68 0.69
N LEU A 12 12.85 4.65 1.87
CA LEU A 12 11.85 5.63 2.27
C LEU A 12 12.45 7.04 2.50
N PRO A 13 11.84 8.14 2.00
CA PRO A 13 12.21 9.52 2.34
C PRO A 13 12.07 9.83 3.84
N ARG A 14 12.76 10.88 4.33
CA ARG A 14 12.75 11.26 5.78
C ARG A 14 11.37 11.68 6.27
N ALA A 15 10.49 12.10 5.36
CA ALA A 15 9.15 12.56 5.68
C ALA A 15 8.20 11.42 6.07
N TYR A 16 8.54 10.17 5.76
CA TYR A 16 7.80 8.99 6.23
C TYR A 16 8.15 8.66 7.68
N LEU A 17 7.23 8.00 8.40
CA LEU A 17 7.55 7.25 9.62
C LEU A 17 8.31 5.98 9.27
N ARG A 18 9.57 6.13 8.81
CA ARG A 18 10.39 5.10 8.15
C ARG A 18 10.38 3.75 8.86
N LYS A 19 10.61 3.73 10.19
CA LYS A 19 10.61 2.48 10.97
C LYS A 19 9.27 1.76 10.91
N HIS A 20 8.17 2.50 11.10
CA HIS A 20 6.83 1.93 11.11
C HIS A 20 6.42 1.44 9.71
N VAL A 21 6.64 2.26 8.68
CA VAL A 21 6.30 1.93 7.30
C VAL A 21 7.11 0.74 6.81
N ALA A 22 8.44 0.74 7.02
CA ALA A 22 9.31 -0.35 6.61
C ALA A 22 8.92 -1.68 7.25
N HIS A 23 8.61 -1.68 8.55
CA HIS A 23 8.16 -2.88 9.25
C HIS A 23 6.84 -3.43 8.68
N GLN A 24 5.83 -2.57 8.49
CA GLN A 24 4.53 -2.98 7.92
C GLN A 24 4.68 -3.53 6.49
N MET A 25 5.53 -2.91 5.69
CA MET A 25 5.84 -3.38 4.34
C MET A 25 6.58 -4.72 4.38
N TYR A 26 7.60 -4.85 5.21
CA TYR A 26 8.34 -6.10 5.39
C TYR A 26 7.41 -7.25 5.77
N VAL A 27 6.53 -7.06 6.77
CA VAL A 27 5.52 -8.05 7.15
C VAL A 27 4.61 -8.40 5.97
N SER A 28 4.14 -7.40 5.21
CA SER A 28 3.31 -7.65 4.01
C SER A 28 4.03 -8.52 2.98
N LEU A 29 5.33 -8.27 2.74
CA LEU A 29 6.16 -9.06 1.84
C LEU A 29 6.41 -10.49 2.34
N THR A 30 6.29 -10.74 3.66
CA THR A 30 6.36 -12.11 4.17
C THR A 30 5.16 -12.97 3.80
N TYR A 31 3.99 -12.35 3.62
CA TYR A 31 2.77 -13.04 3.17
C TYR A 31 2.61 -13.05 1.65
N PHE A 32 3.06 -11.98 0.99
CA PHE A 32 2.92 -11.78 -0.45
C PHE A 32 4.28 -11.56 -1.11
N THR A 33 4.96 -12.67 -1.43
CA THR A 33 6.33 -12.66 -1.96
C THR A 33 6.46 -12.08 -3.37
N ASN A 34 5.34 -11.99 -4.11
CA ASN A 34 5.31 -11.46 -5.48
C ASN A 34 5.12 -9.93 -5.52
N LEU A 35 5.01 -9.28 -4.36
CA LEU A 35 5.01 -7.82 -4.26
C LEU A 35 6.45 -7.31 -4.18
N VAL A 36 6.68 -6.18 -4.84
CA VAL A 36 7.97 -5.51 -4.88
C VAL A 36 7.81 -4.09 -4.32
N PRO A 37 8.60 -3.72 -3.29
CA PRO A 37 8.67 -2.36 -2.80
C PRO A 37 9.44 -1.48 -3.80
N GLU A 38 8.87 -0.33 -4.17
CA GLU A 38 9.47 0.59 -5.14
C GLU A 38 9.11 2.05 -4.83
N MET A 39 10.07 2.96 -4.98
CA MET A 39 9.81 4.41 -4.99
C MET A 39 9.46 4.85 -6.40
N ALA A 40 8.27 5.41 -6.58
CA ALA A 40 7.79 5.85 -7.88
C ALA A 40 7.01 7.17 -7.76
N GLU A 41 6.85 7.88 -8.88
CA GLU A 41 6.07 9.11 -8.95
C GLU A 41 4.58 8.78 -9.06
N TYR A 42 3.80 9.32 -8.12
CA TYR A 42 2.35 9.22 -8.09
C TYR A 42 1.74 10.57 -8.43
N VAL A 43 0.89 10.59 -9.46
CA VAL A 43 0.14 11.77 -9.90
C VAL A 43 -1.26 11.71 -9.29
N TYR A 44 -1.59 12.69 -8.47
CA TYR A 44 -2.92 12.85 -7.87
C TYR A 44 -3.93 13.35 -8.90
N LYS A 45 -5.22 13.18 -8.61
CA LYS A 45 -6.32 13.63 -9.49
C LYS A 45 -6.36 15.15 -9.69
N ASP A 46 -5.72 15.91 -8.81
CA ASP A 46 -5.56 17.37 -8.93
C ASP A 46 -4.36 17.78 -9.82
N GLY A 47 -3.63 16.80 -10.39
CA GLY A 47 -2.45 17.02 -11.23
C GLY A 47 -1.14 17.15 -10.44
N THR A 48 -1.17 17.19 -9.11
CA THR A 48 0.04 17.23 -8.28
C THR A 48 0.77 15.89 -8.37
N ALA A 49 2.09 15.91 -8.52
CA ALA A 49 2.91 14.70 -8.47
C ALA A 49 3.74 14.61 -7.19
N LYS A 50 3.88 13.40 -6.62
CA LYS A 50 4.75 13.14 -5.47
C LYS A 50 5.48 11.81 -5.62
N SER A 51 6.74 11.78 -5.18
CA SER A 51 7.47 10.52 -5.03
C SER A 51 6.97 9.77 -3.80
N LEU A 52 6.30 8.64 -4.02
CA LEU A 52 5.72 7.80 -2.98
C LEU A 52 6.30 6.39 -3.03
N MET A 53 6.32 5.74 -1.88
CA MET A 53 6.58 4.32 -1.78
C MET A 53 5.37 3.52 -2.27
N SER A 54 5.61 2.46 -3.04
CA SER A 54 4.59 1.53 -3.52
C SER A 54 4.96 0.08 -3.22
N LEU A 55 3.95 -0.79 -3.15
CA LEU A 55 4.05 -2.24 -3.28
C LEU A 55 3.34 -2.64 -4.56
N THR A 56 4.09 -3.08 -5.56
CA THR A 56 3.55 -3.47 -6.87
C THR A 56 3.84 -4.93 -7.15
N GLY A 57 2.87 -5.66 -7.68
CA GLY A 57 3.03 -7.07 -7.99
C GLY A 57 1.67 -7.78 -8.02
N THR A 58 1.63 -9.06 -7.67
CA THR A 58 0.39 -9.84 -7.68
C THR A 58 0.04 -10.41 -6.32
N ILE A 59 -1.25 -10.49 -6.02
CA ILE A 59 -1.78 -11.23 -4.86
C ILE A 59 -2.63 -12.43 -5.31
N PRO A 60 -2.51 -13.60 -4.65
CA PRO A 60 -3.36 -14.74 -4.96
C PRO A 60 -4.77 -14.53 -4.40
N VAL A 61 -5.78 -14.69 -5.25
CA VAL A 61 -7.20 -14.60 -4.89
C VAL A 61 -7.91 -15.86 -5.36
N VAL A 62 -8.62 -16.52 -4.46
CA VAL A 62 -9.42 -17.72 -4.81
C VAL A 62 -10.80 -17.28 -5.27
N PHE A 63 -11.18 -17.67 -6.49
CA PHE A 63 -12.50 -17.45 -7.05
C PHE A 63 -12.98 -18.73 -7.75
N SER A 64 -14.16 -19.22 -7.37
CA SER A 64 -14.77 -20.44 -7.93
C SER A 64 -13.81 -21.65 -7.93
N GLY A 65 -13.07 -21.85 -6.84
CA GLY A 65 -12.14 -22.98 -6.67
C GLY A 65 -10.81 -22.84 -7.42
N LYS A 66 -10.57 -21.75 -8.15
CA LYS A 66 -9.29 -21.46 -8.83
C LYS A 66 -8.60 -20.26 -8.19
N THR A 67 -7.28 -20.31 -8.13
CA THR A 67 -6.46 -19.19 -7.66
C THR A 67 -6.03 -18.32 -8.83
N TYR A 68 -6.34 -17.04 -8.76
CA TYR A 68 -5.96 -16.01 -9.72
C TYR A 68 -4.93 -15.07 -9.10
N ASN A 69 -3.85 -14.78 -9.83
CA ASN A 69 -2.84 -13.81 -9.41
C ASN A 69 -3.28 -12.42 -9.87
N ILE A 70 -3.92 -11.66 -8.99
CA ILE A 70 -4.46 -10.35 -9.32
C ILE A 70 -3.35 -9.30 -9.19
N PRO A 71 -3.01 -8.58 -10.27
CA PRO A 71 -2.01 -7.53 -10.24
C PRO A 71 -2.54 -6.29 -9.50
N ILE A 72 -1.78 -5.84 -8.50
CA ILE A 72 -2.12 -4.69 -7.66
C ILE A 72 -0.94 -3.72 -7.55
N CYS A 73 -1.28 -2.50 -7.17
CA CYS A 73 -0.33 -1.47 -6.77
C CYS A 73 -0.88 -0.73 -5.56
N VAL A 74 -0.14 -0.79 -4.45
CA VAL A 74 -0.52 -0.17 -3.18
C VAL A 74 0.46 0.96 -2.88
N TRP A 75 -0.01 2.19 -3.00
CA TRP A 75 0.76 3.40 -2.70
C TRP A 75 0.64 3.75 -1.22
N ILE A 76 1.78 3.94 -0.57
CA ILE A 76 1.85 4.34 0.83
C ILE A 76 1.96 5.86 0.88
N GLN A 77 0.92 6.52 1.38
CA GLN A 77 0.95 7.98 1.56
C GLN A 77 2.03 8.38 2.57
N GLN A 78 2.63 9.57 2.35
CA GLN A 78 3.69 10.10 3.22
C GLN A 78 3.28 10.22 4.70
N ASN A 79 2.01 10.48 4.96
CA ASN A 79 1.43 10.61 6.29
C ASN A 79 0.91 9.28 6.88
N TYR A 80 1.11 8.15 6.21
CA TYR A 80 0.79 6.81 6.72
C TYR A 80 1.46 6.60 8.09
N PRO A 81 0.77 6.02 9.08
CA PRO A 81 -0.54 5.36 9.02
C PRO A 81 -1.74 6.28 9.35
N ASN A 82 -1.57 7.62 9.34
CA ASN A 82 -2.68 8.53 9.64
C ASN A 82 -3.65 8.73 8.45
N SER A 83 -3.22 8.34 7.24
CA SER A 83 -4.09 8.22 6.09
C SER A 83 -3.93 6.82 5.48
N PRO A 84 -5.01 6.31 4.87
CA PRO A 84 -4.97 5.01 4.23
C PRO A 84 -3.99 5.00 3.05
N PRO A 85 -3.49 3.81 2.68
CA PRO A 85 -2.83 3.65 1.39
C PRO A 85 -3.83 3.85 0.24
N ILE A 86 -3.32 4.16 -0.94
CA ILE A 86 -4.10 4.23 -2.18
C ILE A 86 -3.88 2.94 -2.95
N CYS A 87 -4.93 2.21 -3.28
CA CYS A 87 -4.83 0.89 -3.89
C CYS A 87 -5.40 0.90 -5.30
N TYR A 88 -4.70 0.26 -6.24
CA TYR A 88 -5.14 0.07 -7.61
C TYR A 88 -5.03 -1.39 -8.02
N VAL A 89 -5.96 -1.85 -8.86
CA VAL A 89 -5.77 -3.04 -9.69
C VAL A 89 -5.10 -2.60 -10.98
N LYS A 90 -4.01 -3.27 -11.37
CA LYS A 90 -3.25 -2.97 -12.59
C LYS A 90 -3.40 -4.11 -13.60
N PRO A 91 -4.48 -4.15 -14.41
CA PRO A 91 -4.71 -5.25 -15.35
C PRO A 91 -3.51 -5.43 -16.30
N THR A 92 -3.20 -6.67 -16.66
CA THR A 92 -2.30 -6.94 -17.79
C THR A 92 -3.02 -6.63 -19.11
N ARG A 93 -2.32 -6.71 -20.25
CA ARG A 93 -2.91 -6.42 -21.56
C ARG A 93 -4.09 -7.33 -21.91
N GLU A 94 -4.12 -8.53 -21.34
CA GLU A 94 -5.16 -9.54 -21.53
C GLU A 94 -6.32 -9.39 -20.52
N MET A 95 -6.20 -8.50 -19.54
CA MET A 95 -7.20 -8.30 -18.49
C MET A 95 -8.00 -7.02 -18.73
N THR A 96 -9.27 -7.05 -18.34
CA THR A 96 -10.13 -5.85 -18.30
C THR A 96 -10.56 -5.58 -16.87
N VAL A 97 -10.46 -4.32 -16.43
CA VAL A 97 -10.99 -3.90 -15.13
C VAL A 97 -12.50 -3.95 -15.21
N VAL A 98 -13.10 -4.85 -14.44
CA VAL A 98 -14.55 -4.89 -14.25
C VAL A 98 -14.90 -3.91 -13.14
N LYS A 99 -15.54 -2.79 -13.50
CA LYS A 99 -16.09 -1.85 -12.53
C LYS A 99 -17.05 -2.60 -11.62
N GLY A 100 -16.94 -2.37 -10.32
CA GLY A 100 -17.77 -2.99 -9.32
C GLY A 100 -18.04 -2.07 -8.15
N LYS A 101 -18.67 -2.62 -7.10
CA LYS A 101 -18.98 -1.87 -5.87
C LYS A 101 -17.75 -1.22 -5.23
N TYR A 102 -16.58 -1.85 -5.38
CA TYR A 102 -15.33 -1.43 -4.73
C TYR A 102 -14.20 -1.10 -5.70
N ILE A 103 -14.44 -1.15 -7.01
CA ILE A 103 -13.41 -0.92 -8.03
C ILE A 103 -13.97 0.10 -9.03
N ALA A 104 -13.27 1.22 -9.17
CA ALA A 104 -13.59 2.25 -10.15
C ALA A 104 -13.10 1.88 -11.55
N SER A 105 -13.51 2.64 -12.56
CA SER A 105 -13.16 2.37 -13.97
C SER A 105 -11.67 2.54 -14.28
N ASP A 106 -10.96 3.36 -13.51
CA ASP A 106 -9.51 3.55 -13.56
C ASP A 106 -8.73 2.48 -12.75
N GLY A 107 -9.43 1.52 -12.14
CA GLY A 107 -8.85 0.47 -11.32
C GLY A 107 -8.62 0.87 -9.86
N GLU A 108 -8.99 2.09 -9.44
CA GLU A 108 -8.88 2.51 -8.03
C GLU A 108 -9.79 1.65 -7.14
N VAL A 109 -9.22 1.12 -6.06
CA VAL A 109 -9.91 0.24 -5.12
C VAL A 109 -10.41 1.07 -3.94
N THR A 110 -11.72 1.09 -3.74
CA THR A 110 -12.40 1.78 -2.64
C THR A 110 -13.24 0.80 -1.83
N ILE A 111 -12.63 0.19 -0.81
CA ILE A 111 -13.30 -0.72 0.14
C ILE A 111 -13.67 -0.02 1.46
N PRO A 112 -14.67 -0.50 2.22
CA PRO A 112 -15.05 0.10 3.50
C PRO A 112 -13.88 0.25 4.48
N TYR A 113 -12.95 -0.71 4.49
CA TYR A 113 -11.75 -0.64 5.33
C TYR A 113 -10.86 0.57 5.05
N LEU A 114 -10.77 1.02 3.79
CA LEU A 114 -10.01 2.23 3.43
C LEU A 114 -10.79 3.51 3.77
N LYS A 115 -12.12 3.48 3.71
CA LYS A 115 -12.98 4.61 4.08
C LYS A 115 -12.95 4.86 5.59
N ASP A 116 -13.06 3.79 6.38
CA ASP A 116 -13.09 3.83 7.84
C ASP A 116 -11.69 3.64 8.45
N TRP A 117 -10.66 4.19 7.78
CA TRP A 117 -9.27 4.02 8.18
C TRP A 117 -9.00 4.61 9.57
N LYS A 118 -8.75 3.73 10.55
CA LYS A 118 -8.49 4.13 11.93
C LYS A 118 -7.10 4.74 12.05
N LYS A 119 -7.07 6.05 12.33
CA LYS A 119 -5.82 6.77 12.62
C LYS A 119 -5.17 6.19 13.88
N VAL A 120 -3.87 5.98 13.84
CA VAL A 120 -3.10 5.60 15.03
C VAL A 120 -3.17 6.75 16.04
N LYS A 121 -3.90 6.56 17.13
CA LYS A 121 -3.88 7.49 18.26
C LYS A 121 -2.46 7.51 18.80
N LYS A 122 -1.76 8.65 18.71
CA LYS A 122 -0.48 8.85 19.41
C LYS A 122 -0.71 8.54 20.89
N LYS A 123 -0.16 7.44 21.40
CA LYS A 123 -0.07 7.23 22.85
C LYS A 123 0.75 8.40 23.38
N LYS A 124 0.11 9.38 24.03
CA LYS A 124 0.82 10.35 24.88
C LYS A 124 1.51 9.49 25.94
N ARG A 125 2.85 9.38 25.88
CA ARG A 125 3.61 8.89 27.02
C ARG A 125 3.30 9.86 28.15
N LYS A 126 2.50 9.42 29.12
CA LYS A 126 2.32 10.12 30.39
C LYS A 126 3.69 10.00 31.06
N VAL A 127 4.50 11.05 30.96
CA VAL A 127 5.72 11.15 31.78
C VAL A 127 5.20 11.43 33.18
N ILE A 128 5.14 10.39 33.99
CA ILE A 128 4.87 10.53 35.42
C ILE A 128 6.24 10.85 36.00
N PHE A 129 6.50 12.12 36.32
CA PHE A 129 7.53 12.47 37.28
C PHE A 129 6.97 12.11 38.65
N ASN A 130 7.64 11.22 39.36
CA ASN A 130 7.40 10.92 40.76
C ASN A 130 8.72 11.08 41.50
#